data_AF-A0A661QTS0-F1
#
_entry.id   AF-A0A661QTS0-F1
#
_cell.length_a   1.000
_cell.length_b   1.000
_cell.length_c   1.000
_cell.angle_alpha   90.00
_cell.angle_beta   90.00
_cell.angle_gamma   90.00
#
_symmetry.space_group_name_H-M   'P 1'
#
loop_
_entity.id
_entity.type
_entity.pdbx_description
1 polymer ?
#
loop_
_entity_poly.entity_id
_entity_poly.type
_entity_poly.pdbx_seq_one_letter_code
_entity_poly.pdbx_strand_id
1 'polypeptide(L)'
;MRALSRKPRSKFVSCGKNSNPSRKGGFKMAEPLLNLETVDKVEILTLMDNYTDVLLPGSDIVQRPPLAVGGQIPTTTVVAEHGLSLLVTVHKGDQSHTVLLDTGWTAVGVIHNMNVLGIDPEKIETVVLSHAHMDHTGTLVPILERINHPVDLVLHPHALLSPRYLQMQDGAKLLFPKTLDDNALRSKGAELVWSEKPTPVADSMVGVTGQVERVTGFEKGLPNAMMEKDGKVVPDPILDDQAMVIHLKDKGLVVVAGCSHAGIINTLLYARKITGIQRIYAVFGGFHLSGAVFEPIIEDTLRELKQMDPAVLVPMHCTGWKALHRFEEEFPQSFVLNSVGTKFTLTS
;
A
#
# COMPACT_ATOMS: atom_id res chain seq x y z
N MET A 1 62.75 -28.50 47.64
CA MET A 1 63.22 -29.32 46.50
C MET A 1 63.24 -28.44 45.25
N ARG A 2 64.44 -28.29 44.66
CA ARG A 2 64.79 -27.90 43.27
C ARG A 2 63.86 -26.93 42.53
N ALA A 3 64.22 -25.66 42.40
CA ALA A 3 65.15 -25.06 41.40
C ALA A 3 64.47 -24.87 40.03
N LEU A 4 64.17 -23.62 39.62
CA LEU A 4 65.03 -22.73 38.80
C LEU A 4 65.24 -23.32 37.38
N SER A 5 65.16 -22.62 36.26
CA SER A 5 65.46 -21.21 36.00
C SER A 5 65.02 -20.82 34.59
N ARG A 6 64.80 -19.51 34.41
CA ARG A 6 64.88 -18.76 33.15
C ARG A 6 66.13 -19.08 32.33
N LYS A 7 66.04 -18.93 31.01
CA LYS A 7 67.15 -18.54 30.09
C LYS A 7 66.58 -18.19 28.68
N PRO A 8 67.35 -17.63 27.71
CA PRO A 8 67.56 -16.19 27.52
C PRO A 8 67.25 -15.70 26.08
N ARG A 9 67.67 -14.48 25.76
CA ARG A 9 67.46 -13.70 24.52
C ARG A 9 68.08 -14.27 23.22
N SER A 10 67.44 -13.80 22.12
CA SER A 10 67.93 -13.39 20.78
C SER A 10 68.18 -14.44 19.68
N LYS A 11 67.53 -14.21 18.52
CA LYS A 11 68.15 -14.07 17.19
C LYS A 11 67.13 -13.55 16.17
N PHE A 12 67.52 -12.48 15.46
CA PHE A 12 66.93 -12.04 14.20
C PHE A 12 67.16 -13.12 13.13
N VAL A 13 66.13 -13.55 12.40
CA VAL A 13 66.23 -14.08 11.02
C VAL A 13 64.96 -13.72 10.22
N SER A 14 65.19 -13.49 8.95
CA SER A 14 64.44 -12.82 7.88
C SER A 14 63.09 -13.39 7.44
N CYS A 15 62.28 -12.46 6.89
CA CYS A 15 61.54 -12.55 5.63
C CYS A 15 60.96 -13.91 5.22
N GLY A 16 59.65 -14.07 5.43
CA GLY A 16 58.82 -15.07 4.76
C GLY A 16 57.54 -14.41 4.27
N LYS A 17 57.42 -14.25 2.95
CA LYS A 17 56.21 -13.79 2.26
C LYS A 17 55.05 -14.72 2.62
N ASN A 18 54.06 -14.23 3.37
CA ASN A 18 52.75 -14.88 3.40
C ASN A 18 51.82 -14.15 2.44
N SER A 19 51.61 -14.81 1.31
CA SER A 19 50.62 -14.54 0.29
C SER A 19 49.25 -14.26 0.91
N ASN A 20 48.74 -13.08 0.62
CA ASN A 20 47.38 -12.64 0.89
C ASN A 20 46.43 -13.49 0.02
N PRO A 21 45.53 -14.33 0.57
CA PRO A 21 44.50 -14.93 -0.24
C PRO A 21 43.42 -13.86 -0.44
N SER A 22 43.45 -13.27 -1.64
CA SER A 22 42.40 -12.43 -2.17
C SER A 22 41.04 -13.15 -2.05
N ARG A 23 40.24 -12.81 -1.04
CA ARG A 23 38.82 -13.14 -1.01
C ARG A 23 38.10 -12.23 -2.01
N LYS A 24 38.17 -12.59 -3.28
CA LYS A 24 37.16 -12.22 -4.27
C LYS A 24 35.92 -13.10 -4.05
N GLY A 25 35.23 -12.87 -2.94
CA GLY A 25 33.88 -13.35 -2.73
C GLY A 25 32.94 -12.22 -3.05
N GLY A 26 32.58 -12.05 -4.33
CA GLY A 26 31.50 -11.14 -4.69
C GLY A 26 30.22 -11.65 -4.02
N PHE A 27 29.66 -10.87 -3.11
CA PHE A 27 28.28 -11.07 -2.70
C PHE A 27 27.43 -10.89 -3.95
N LYS A 28 26.94 -11.99 -4.53
CA LYS A 28 25.83 -11.90 -5.49
C LYS A 28 24.65 -11.38 -4.68
N MET A 29 24.22 -10.15 -4.98
CA MET A 29 22.91 -9.66 -4.55
C MET A 29 21.88 -10.71 -4.96
N ALA A 30 21.01 -11.12 -4.05
CA ALA A 30 19.90 -12.00 -4.39
C ALA A 30 19.06 -11.35 -5.49
N GLU A 31 18.56 -12.15 -6.43
CA GLU A 31 17.64 -11.64 -7.45
C GLU A 31 16.37 -11.09 -6.76
N PRO A 32 15.81 -9.97 -7.26
CA PRO A 32 14.59 -9.41 -6.71
C PRO A 32 13.44 -10.42 -6.81
N LEU A 33 12.61 -10.46 -5.77
CA LEU A 33 11.45 -11.35 -5.69
C LEU A 33 10.33 -10.92 -6.65
N LEU A 34 10.36 -9.66 -7.11
CA LEU A 34 9.40 -9.05 -8.00
C LEU A 34 10.13 -8.21 -9.05
N ASN A 35 10.08 -8.64 -10.31
CA ASN A 35 10.58 -7.87 -11.44
C ASN A 35 9.44 -7.01 -11.99
N LEU A 36 9.65 -5.69 -12.02
CA LEU A 36 8.68 -4.73 -12.56
C LEU A 36 9.18 -4.14 -13.87
N GLU A 37 8.27 -4.04 -14.84
CA GLU A 37 8.46 -3.16 -15.98
C GLU A 37 8.43 -1.70 -15.54
N THR A 38 9.26 -0.86 -16.15
CA THR A 38 9.20 0.58 -15.94
C THR A 38 8.03 1.18 -16.70
N VAL A 39 7.31 2.11 -16.07
CA VAL A 39 6.23 2.88 -16.69
C VAL A 39 6.65 4.33 -16.92
N ASP A 40 6.07 4.97 -17.94
CA ASP A 40 6.34 6.37 -18.29
C ASP A 40 5.41 7.34 -17.52
N LYS A 41 4.21 6.86 -17.13
CA LYS A 41 3.20 7.65 -16.41
C LYS A 41 2.35 6.79 -15.47
N VAL A 42 2.00 7.36 -14.32
CA VAL A 42 1.02 6.81 -13.36
C VAL A 42 -0.05 7.87 -13.11
N GLU A 43 -1.31 7.52 -13.32
CA GLU A 43 -2.47 8.32 -12.93
C GLU A 43 -3.19 7.64 -11.76
N ILE A 44 -3.53 8.38 -10.70
CA ILE A 44 -4.24 7.87 -9.52
C ILE A 44 -5.44 8.77 -9.27
N LEU A 45 -6.64 8.23 -9.40
CA LEU A 45 -7.89 8.94 -9.14
C LEU A 45 -8.53 8.44 -7.84
N THR A 46 -8.76 9.33 -6.90
CA THR A 46 -9.48 9.03 -5.66
C THR A 46 -10.98 8.91 -5.92
N LEU A 47 -11.49 7.68 -5.98
CA LEU A 47 -12.93 7.42 -6.12
C LEU A 47 -13.65 7.44 -4.78
N MET A 48 -12.98 7.10 -3.68
CA MET A 48 -13.54 7.23 -2.34
C MET A 48 -12.46 7.52 -1.30
N ASP A 49 -12.79 8.41 -0.37
CA ASP A 49 -12.01 8.81 0.80
C ASP A 49 -12.97 9.49 1.80
N ASN A 50 -12.49 9.81 2.99
CA ASN A 50 -13.28 10.28 4.12
C ASN A 50 -13.89 11.69 3.94
N TYR A 51 -13.42 12.50 2.98
CA TYR A 51 -13.98 13.84 2.75
C TYR A 51 -13.81 14.33 1.30
N THR A 52 -14.63 15.32 0.96
CA THR A 52 -14.60 16.12 -0.26
C THR A 52 -14.28 17.55 0.12
N ASP A 53 -13.39 18.21 -0.63
CA ASP A 53 -13.13 19.64 -0.48
C ASP A 53 -12.89 20.27 -1.86
N VAL A 54 -13.85 21.08 -2.29
CA VAL A 54 -13.87 21.73 -3.61
C VAL A 54 -13.01 23.00 -3.66
N LEU A 55 -12.51 23.48 -2.51
CA LEU A 55 -11.68 24.66 -2.41
C LEU A 55 -10.19 24.33 -2.45
N LEU A 56 -9.83 23.04 -2.42
CA LEU A 56 -8.43 22.63 -2.51
C LEU A 56 -7.82 23.08 -3.86
N PRO A 57 -6.64 23.70 -3.84
CA PRO A 57 -5.95 24.06 -5.06
C PRO A 57 -5.44 22.80 -5.79
N GLY A 58 -5.36 22.91 -7.12
CA GLY A 58 -4.60 21.98 -7.95
C GLY A 58 -3.12 22.35 -8.02
N SER A 59 -2.35 21.56 -8.74
CA SER A 59 -0.93 21.76 -9.03
C SER A 59 -0.55 21.05 -10.33
N ASP A 60 0.73 21.09 -10.73
CA ASP A 60 1.22 20.42 -11.93
C ASP A 60 0.96 18.90 -11.93
N ILE A 61 0.89 18.28 -10.74
CA ILE A 61 0.60 16.85 -10.58
C ILE A 61 -0.81 16.59 -10.05
N VAL A 62 -1.59 17.62 -9.69
CA VAL A 62 -2.90 17.49 -9.03
C VAL A 62 -3.99 18.18 -9.84
N GLN A 63 -4.93 17.39 -10.34
CA GLN A 63 -6.16 17.86 -10.95
C GLN A 63 -7.32 17.64 -9.97
N ARG A 64 -8.07 18.70 -9.67
CA ARG A 64 -9.26 18.66 -8.81
C ARG A 64 -10.54 18.49 -9.64
N PRO A 65 -11.63 17.99 -9.05
CA PRO A 65 -12.93 17.95 -9.72
C PRO A 65 -13.36 19.35 -10.21
N PRO A 66 -13.97 19.46 -11.40
CA PRO A 66 -14.49 20.74 -11.86
C PRO A 66 -15.67 21.20 -11.00
N LEU A 67 -15.73 22.50 -10.68
CA LEU A 67 -16.85 23.09 -9.95
C LEU A 67 -18.16 23.11 -10.76
N ALA A 68 -18.03 23.17 -12.08
CA ALA A 68 -19.13 23.16 -13.03
C ALA A 68 -18.67 22.57 -14.37
N VAL A 69 -19.59 21.92 -15.08
CA VAL A 69 -19.35 21.42 -16.44
C VAL A 69 -20.19 22.26 -17.40
N GLY A 70 -19.55 22.90 -18.38
CA GLY A 70 -20.26 23.75 -19.36
C GLY A 70 -21.00 24.95 -18.75
N GLY A 71 -20.57 25.44 -17.58
CA GLY A 71 -21.21 26.57 -16.88
C GLY A 71 -22.54 26.23 -16.19
N GLN A 72 -22.92 24.95 -16.11
CA GLN A 72 -24.12 24.49 -15.43
C GLN A 72 -23.79 23.91 -14.06
N ILE A 73 -24.68 24.15 -13.09
CA ILE A 73 -24.59 23.51 -11.77
C ILE A 73 -24.87 22.00 -11.95
N PRO A 74 -23.96 21.12 -11.54
CA PRO A 74 -24.21 19.68 -11.57
C PRO A 74 -25.45 19.31 -10.76
N THR A 75 -26.25 18.34 -11.24
CA THR A 75 -27.39 17.81 -10.49
C THR A 75 -26.98 17.03 -9.24
N THR A 76 -25.70 16.63 -9.18
CA THR A 76 -25.07 15.99 -8.04
C THR A 76 -23.56 16.24 -8.06
N THR A 77 -22.89 16.01 -6.93
CA THR A 77 -21.44 16.12 -6.78
C THR A 77 -20.87 14.77 -6.33
N VAL A 78 -19.54 14.64 -6.32
CA VAL A 78 -18.88 13.52 -5.66
C VAL A 78 -19.25 13.47 -4.17
N VAL A 79 -19.33 12.27 -3.62
CA VAL A 79 -19.65 12.01 -2.21
C VAL A 79 -18.46 11.37 -1.51
N ALA A 80 -18.32 11.65 -0.22
CA ALA A 80 -17.34 11.01 0.64
C ALA A 80 -18.04 10.05 1.62
N GLU A 81 -17.33 9.01 2.00
CA GLU A 81 -17.73 8.05 3.02
C GLU A 81 -16.47 7.52 3.72
N HIS A 82 -16.63 6.90 4.89
CA HIS A 82 -15.50 6.17 5.45
C HIS A 82 -15.17 4.98 4.53
N GLY A 83 -14.02 5.02 3.89
CA GLY A 83 -13.56 3.96 3.00
C GLY A 83 -12.51 4.47 2.03
N LEU A 84 -11.96 3.56 1.25
CA LEU A 84 -10.94 3.90 0.25
C LEU A 84 -11.23 3.17 -1.06
N SER A 85 -11.07 3.90 -2.16
CA SER A 85 -11.01 3.32 -3.50
C SER A 85 -10.22 4.24 -4.41
N LEU A 86 -9.18 3.69 -5.04
CA LEU A 86 -8.26 4.42 -5.91
C LEU A 86 -8.21 3.73 -7.28
N LEU A 87 -8.56 4.46 -8.34
CA LEU A 87 -8.41 3.99 -9.71
C LEU A 87 -7.03 4.37 -10.22
N VAL A 88 -6.19 3.38 -10.50
CA VAL A 88 -4.80 3.56 -10.91
C VAL A 88 -4.63 3.14 -12.36
N THR A 89 -4.18 4.06 -13.21
CA THR A 89 -3.85 3.76 -14.60
C THR A 89 -2.35 3.96 -14.83
N VAL A 90 -1.68 2.91 -15.29
CA VAL A 90 -0.26 2.93 -15.63
C VAL A 90 -0.08 2.92 -17.15
N HIS A 91 0.95 3.62 -17.65
CA HIS A 91 1.19 3.78 -19.08
C HIS A 91 2.66 3.49 -19.43
N LYS A 92 2.88 2.73 -20.52
CA LYS A 92 4.20 2.47 -21.09
C LYS A 92 4.10 2.50 -22.61
N GLY A 93 4.66 3.53 -23.24
CA GLY A 93 4.42 3.80 -24.67
C GLY A 93 2.91 3.92 -24.98
N ASP A 94 2.43 3.10 -25.92
CA ASP A 94 1.01 3.06 -26.31
C ASP A 94 0.17 2.08 -25.47
N GLN A 95 0.79 1.36 -24.53
CA GLN A 95 0.09 0.41 -23.64
C GLN A 95 -0.34 1.11 -22.36
N SER A 96 -1.55 0.78 -21.89
CA SER A 96 -2.06 1.23 -20.61
C SER A 96 -2.88 0.13 -19.93
N HIS A 97 -2.77 0.03 -18.60
CA HIS A 97 -3.61 -0.85 -17.79
C HIS A 97 -4.29 -0.06 -16.69
N THR A 98 -5.55 -0.41 -16.39
CA THR A 98 -6.30 0.22 -15.29
C THR A 98 -6.61 -0.79 -14.19
N VAL A 99 -6.12 -0.48 -12.99
CA VAL A 99 -6.22 -1.30 -11.79
C VAL A 99 -6.97 -0.52 -10.72
N LEU A 100 -8.00 -1.12 -10.14
CA LEU A 100 -8.73 -0.56 -9.01
C LEU A 100 -8.15 -1.09 -7.69
N LEU A 101 -7.63 -0.21 -6.84
CA LEU A 101 -7.28 -0.57 -5.46
C LEU A 101 -8.45 -0.26 -4.54
N ASP A 102 -8.97 -1.28 -3.87
CA ASP A 102 -10.10 -1.20 -2.95
C ASP A 102 -11.39 -0.61 -3.55
N THR A 103 -12.48 -0.76 -2.82
CA THR A 103 -13.84 -0.56 -3.35
C THR A 103 -14.72 0.27 -2.44
N GLY A 104 -14.21 0.86 -1.36
CA GLY A 104 -15.04 1.60 -0.40
C GLY A 104 -15.96 0.70 0.43
N TRP A 105 -16.96 1.31 1.06
CA TRP A 105 -17.84 0.65 2.02
C TRP A 105 -19.22 0.37 1.44
N THR A 106 -19.86 1.37 0.84
CA THR A 106 -21.29 1.25 0.50
C THR A 106 -21.52 0.93 -0.97
N ALA A 107 -22.58 0.18 -1.27
CA ALA A 107 -23.01 -0.10 -2.65
C ALA A 107 -23.30 1.15 -3.52
N VAL A 108 -23.27 2.35 -2.92
CA VAL A 108 -23.59 3.64 -3.54
C VAL A 108 -22.34 4.45 -3.85
N GLY A 109 -21.42 4.62 -2.88
CA GLY A 109 -20.40 5.67 -2.91
C GLY A 109 -19.47 5.65 -4.12
N VAL A 110 -18.69 4.58 -4.30
CA VAL A 110 -17.72 4.47 -5.41
C VAL A 110 -18.40 4.53 -6.77
N ILE A 111 -19.52 3.82 -6.90
CA ILE A 111 -20.33 3.78 -8.12
C ILE A 111 -20.86 5.16 -8.50
N HIS A 112 -21.41 5.89 -7.53
CA HIS A 112 -21.88 7.24 -7.72
C HIS A 112 -20.75 8.15 -8.22
N ASN A 113 -19.59 8.08 -7.57
CA ASN A 113 -18.44 8.89 -7.95
C ASN A 113 -17.90 8.53 -9.34
N MET A 114 -17.88 7.26 -9.74
CA MET A 114 -17.55 6.86 -11.11
C MET A 114 -18.50 7.53 -12.12
N ASN A 115 -19.80 7.50 -11.88
CA ASN A 115 -20.79 8.16 -12.77
C ASN A 115 -20.58 9.67 -12.84
N VAL A 116 -20.38 10.34 -11.70
CA VAL A 116 -20.16 11.80 -11.64
C VAL A 116 -18.88 12.21 -12.37
N LEU A 117 -17.83 11.40 -12.26
CA LEU A 117 -16.53 11.67 -12.85
C LEU A 117 -16.39 11.14 -14.29
N GLY A 118 -17.45 10.51 -14.84
CA GLY A 118 -17.44 9.96 -16.20
C GLY A 118 -16.49 8.78 -16.37
N ILE A 119 -16.26 8.00 -15.31
CA ILE A 119 -15.42 6.81 -15.33
C ILE A 119 -16.22 5.62 -15.83
N ASP A 120 -15.67 4.96 -16.84
CA ASP A 120 -16.21 3.72 -17.40
C ASP A 120 -15.63 2.51 -16.66
N PRO A 121 -16.46 1.75 -15.91
CA PRO A 121 -15.98 0.58 -15.16
C PRO A 121 -15.47 -0.55 -16.07
N GLU A 122 -15.88 -0.61 -17.34
CA GLU A 122 -15.42 -1.61 -18.33
C GLU A 122 -13.93 -1.46 -18.67
N LYS A 123 -13.26 -0.41 -18.20
CA LYS A 123 -11.81 -0.26 -18.36
C LYS A 123 -11.03 -0.96 -17.25
N ILE A 124 -11.68 -1.40 -16.17
CA ILE A 124 -11.01 -1.99 -15.01
C ILE A 124 -10.67 -3.44 -15.33
N GLU A 125 -9.39 -3.71 -15.57
CA GLU A 125 -8.88 -5.05 -15.90
C GLU A 125 -8.58 -5.87 -14.64
N THR A 126 -8.18 -5.18 -13.58
CA THR A 126 -7.73 -5.80 -12.32
C THR A 126 -8.29 -5.03 -11.14
N VAL A 127 -8.73 -5.75 -10.11
CA VAL A 127 -9.07 -5.21 -8.79
C VAL A 127 -8.08 -5.81 -7.78
N VAL A 128 -7.41 -4.95 -7.02
CA VAL A 128 -6.53 -5.35 -5.91
C VAL A 128 -7.24 -5.00 -4.61
N LEU A 129 -7.43 -6.00 -3.73
CA LEU A 129 -7.91 -5.76 -2.37
C LEU A 129 -6.72 -5.62 -1.44
N SER A 130 -6.58 -4.46 -0.80
CA SER A 130 -5.49 -4.20 0.13
C SER A 130 -5.59 -5.04 1.40
N HIS A 131 -6.81 -5.28 1.91
CA HIS A 131 -7.15 -6.18 3.02
C HIS A 131 -8.67 -6.33 3.14
N ALA A 132 -9.15 -7.26 3.97
CA ALA A 132 -10.55 -7.63 4.09
C ALA A 132 -11.36 -6.88 5.16
N HIS A 133 -11.20 -5.55 5.24
CA HIS A 133 -12.14 -4.72 6.02
C HIS A 133 -13.29 -4.20 5.15
N MET A 134 -14.43 -3.94 5.80
CA MET A 134 -15.69 -3.64 5.14
C MET A 134 -15.67 -2.35 4.31
N ASP A 135 -14.86 -1.38 4.74
CA ASP A 135 -14.68 -0.07 4.14
C ASP A 135 -13.69 -0.06 2.95
N HIS A 136 -13.14 -1.24 2.63
CA HIS A 136 -12.29 -1.48 1.45
C HIS A 136 -12.93 -2.48 0.47
N THR A 137 -13.88 -3.30 0.92
CA THR A 137 -14.41 -4.43 0.15
C THR A 137 -15.92 -4.36 -0.08
N GLY A 138 -16.61 -3.39 0.53
CA GLY A 138 -18.06 -3.38 0.63
C GLY A 138 -18.79 -3.14 -0.68
N THR A 139 -18.16 -2.45 -1.64
CA THR A 139 -18.77 -2.15 -2.97
C THR A 139 -18.30 -3.08 -4.07
N LEU A 140 -17.48 -4.09 -3.75
CA LEU A 140 -16.87 -4.96 -4.76
C LEU A 140 -17.90 -5.63 -5.68
N VAL A 141 -18.92 -6.26 -5.11
CA VAL A 141 -19.96 -6.95 -5.91
C VAL A 141 -20.71 -5.97 -6.83
N PRO A 142 -21.23 -4.82 -6.36
CA PRO A 142 -21.82 -3.80 -7.23
C PRO A 142 -20.92 -3.24 -8.34
N ILE A 143 -19.59 -3.27 -8.16
CA ILE A 143 -18.62 -2.89 -9.20
C ILE A 143 -18.51 -4.00 -10.25
N LEU A 144 -18.31 -5.24 -9.81
CA LEU A 144 -18.23 -6.40 -10.71
C LEU A 144 -19.50 -6.55 -11.57
N GLU A 145 -20.68 -6.25 -11.02
CA GLU A 145 -21.94 -6.26 -11.77
C GLU A 145 -22.01 -5.23 -12.91
N ARG A 146 -21.09 -4.26 -12.96
CA ARG A 146 -20.99 -3.27 -14.04
C ARG A 146 -19.91 -3.57 -15.08
N ILE A 147 -19.19 -4.67 -14.92
CA ILE A 147 -18.11 -5.07 -15.82
C ILE A 147 -18.55 -6.34 -16.54
N ASN A 148 -18.53 -6.32 -17.88
CA ASN A 148 -19.05 -7.41 -18.71
C ASN A 148 -17.96 -8.35 -19.23
N HIS A 149 -16.74 -8.22 -18.73
CA HIS A 149 -15.61 -9.11 -19.02
C HIS A 149 -15.02 -9.69 -17.71
N PRO A 150 -14.23 -10.78 -17.79
CA PRO A 150 -13.51 -11.28 -16.63
C PRO A 150 -12.58 -10.23 -16.02
N VAL A 151 -12.53 -10.15 -14.70
CA VAL A 151 -11.68 -9.21 -13.95
C VAL A 151 -10.76 -10.00 -13.03
N ASP A 152 -9.46 -9.75 -13.12
CA ASP A 152 -8.50 -10.31 -12.16
C ASP A 152 -8.76 -9.70 -10.78
N LEU A 153 -9.16 -10.51 -9.81
CA LEU A 153 -9.34 -10.10 -8.42
C LEU A 153 -8.16 -10.59 -7.60
N VAL A 154 -7.23 -9.69 -7.32
CA VAL A 154 -6.01 -9.96 -6.57
C VAL A 154 -6.26 -9.80 -5.08
N LEU A 155 -6.09 -10.89 -4.33
CA LEU A 155 -6.32 -10.89 -2.89
C LEU A 155 -5.42 -11.91 -2.18
N HIS A 156 -5.00 -11.58 -0.97
CA HIS A 156 -4.28 -12.51 -0.12
C HIS A 156 -5.26 -13.60 0.38
N PRO A 157 -4.89 -14.89 0.46
CA PRO A 157 -5.79 -15.97 0.88
C PRO A 157 -6.47 -15.74 2.24
N HIS A 158 -5.78 -15.07 3.17
CA HIS A 158 -6.35 -14.72 4.46
C HIS A 158 -7.54 -13.75 4.38
N ALA A 159 -7.72 -13.00 3.29
CA ALA A 159 -8.84 -12.08 3.11
C ALA A 159 -10.22 -12.78 3.22
N LEU A 160 -10.28 -14.10 2.93
CA LEU A 160 -11.51 -14.88 3.05
C LEU A 160 -11.75 -15.47 4.45
N LEU A 161 -10.79 -15.34 5.38
CA LEU A 161 -10.94 -15.82 6.75
C LEU A 161 -11.95 -14.96 7.51
N SER A 162 -12.95 -15.63 8.08
CA SER A 162 -14.03 -15.04 8.85
C SER A 162 -14.58 -16.07 9.86
N PRO A 163 -15.25 -15.64 10.94
CA PRO A 163 -15.45 -14.24 11.37
C PRO A 163 -14.16 -13.55 11.85
N ARG A 164 -14.12 -12.23 11.67
CA ARG A 164 -13.13 -11.32 12.24
C ARG A 164 -13.82 -10.32 13.17
N TYR A 165 -13.15 -9.87 14.21
CA TYR A 165 -13.71 -8.90 15.16
C TYR A 165 -12.63 -8.19 15.98
N LEU A 166 -13.02 -7.04 16.56
CA LEU A 166 -12.25 -6.42 17.64
C LEU A 166 -12.77 -6.89 19.00
N GLN A 167 -11.86 -7.34 19.86
CA GLN A 167 -12.15 -7.71 21.24
C GLN A 167 -12.07 -6.46 22.13
N MET A 168 -13.21 -6.03 22.67
CA MET A 168 -13.29 -4.86 23.57
C MET A 168 -12.86 -5.22 25.01
N GLN A 169 -12.49 -4.21 25.79
CA GLN A 169 -12.03 -4.38 27.18
C GLN A 169 -13.11 -4.94 28.12
N ASP A 170 -14.38 -4.64 27.85
CA ASP A 170 -15.54 -5.16 28.58
C ASP A 170 -15.94 -6.58 28.15
N GLY A 171 -15.20 -7.19 27.23
CA GLY A 171 -15.48 -8.52 26.68
C GLY A 171 -16.40 -8.50 25.45
N ALA A 172 -16.97 -7.35 25.06
CA ALA A 172 -17.78 -7.26 23.85
C ALA A 172 -16.97 -7.57 22.59
N LYS A 173 -17.64 -8.18 21.60
CA LYS A 173 -17.05 -8.46 20.29
C LYS A 173 -17.67 -7.54 19.25
N LEU A 174 -16.86 -6.69 18.64
CA LEU A 174 -17.28 -5.90 17.50
C LEU A 174 -16.99 -6.69 16.22
N LEU A 175 -17.99 -7.43 15.74
CA LEU A 175 -17.87 -8.26 14.54
C LEU A 175 -17.70 -7.41 13.29
N PHE A 176 -16.75 -7.80 12.44
CA PHE A 176 -16.63 -7.27 11.09
C PHE A 176 -17.58 -8.03 10.16
N PRO A 177 -18.36 -7.33 9.32
CA PRO A 177 -19.20 -7.95 8.30
C PRO A 177 -18.34 -8.80 7.36
N LYS A 178 -18.84 -10.00 7.01
CA LYS A 178 -18.27 -10.80 5.93
C LYS A 178 -18.72 -10.20 4.59
N THR A 179 -17.80 -9.53 3.89
CA THR A 179 -18.05 -8.90 2.59
C THR A 179 -17.61 -9.77 1.41
N LEU A 180 -16.71 -10.73 1.63
CA LEU A 180 -16.13 -11.58 0.60
C LEU A 180 -16.66 -13.00 0.68
N ASP A 181 -17.08 -13.54 -0.46
CA ASP A 181 -17.46 -14.94 -0.62
C ASP A 181 -16.99 -15.45 -1.99
N ASP A 182 -16.12 -16.46 -1.99
CA ASP A 182 -15.45 -16.96 -3.21
C ASP A 182 -16.44 -17.31 -4.33
N ASN A 183 -17.48 -18.08 -4.02
CA ASN A 183 -18.49 -18.49 -5.00
C ASN A 183 -19.26 -17.28 -5.54
N ALA A 184 -19.64 -16.34 -4.67
CA ALA A 184 -20.33 -15.13 -5.09
C ALA A 184 -19.45 -14.29 -6.03
N LEU A 185 -18.17 -14.10 -5.70
CA LEU A 185 -17.23 -13.32 -6.49
C LEU A 185 -17.02 -13.93 -7.87
N ARG A 186 -16.76 -15.25 -7.93
CA ARG A 186 -16.62 -15.98 -9.21
C ARG A 186 -17.88 -15.92 -10.06
N SER A 187 -19.06 -16.02 -9.44
CA SER A 187 -20.34 -15.90 -10.16
C SER A 187 -20.58 -14.52 -10.78
N LYS A 188 -19.80 -13.51 -10.36
CA LYS A 188 -19.84 -12.13 -10.85
C LYS A 188 -18.67 -11.78 -11.77
N GLY A 189 -17.95 -12.78 -12.29
CA GLY A 189 -16.88 -12.57 -13.27
C GLY A 189 -15.49 -12.31 -12.70
N ALA A 190 -15.30 -12.44 -11.37
CA ALA A 190 -13.98 -12.33 -10.77
C ALA A 190 -13.14 -13.60 -10.97
N GLU A 191 -11.92 -13.43 -11.49
CA GLU A 191 -10.89 -14.46 -11.55
C GLU A 191 -9.91 -14.26 -10.39
N LEU A 192 -9.94 -15.16 -9.40
CA LEU A 192 -9.13 -14.99 -8.19
C LEU A 192 -7.64 -15.20 -8.47
N VAL A 193 -6.85 -14.17 -8.19
CA VAL A 193 -5.38 -14.18 -8.24
C VAL A 193 -4.84 -14.11 -6.81
N TRP A 194 -4.22 -15.18 -6.33
CA TRP A 194 -3.73 -15.26 -4.95
C TRP A 194 -2.40 -14.54 -4.76
N SER A 195 -2.36 -13.61 -3.81
CA SER A 195 -1.17 -12.78 -3.51
C SER A 195 -0.61 -13.06 -2.11
N GLU A 196 -0.33 -14.32 -1.77
CA GLU A 196 0.43 -14.64 -0.55
C GLU A 196 1.88 -14.11 -0.63
N LYS A 197 2.42 -14.06 -1.84
CA LYS A 197 3.76 -13.59 -2.19
C LYS A 197 3.67 -12.38 -3.13
N PRO A 198 4.80 -11.69 -3.39
CA PRO A 198 4.81 -10.65 -4.42
C PRO A 198 4.30 -11.18 -5.76
N THR A 199 3.29 -10.51 -6.32
CA THR A 199 2.58 -10.96 -7.52
C THR A 199 2.58 -9.82 -8.55
N PRO A 200 3.18 -9.99 -9.74
CA PRO A 200 3.05 -9.04 -10.83
C PRO A 200 1.66 -9.14 -11.47
N VAL A 201 1.10 -8.00 -11.85
CA VAL A 201 -0.16 -7.85 -12.59
C VAL A 201 0.00 -6.76 -13.66
N ALA A 202 -1.00 -6.57 -14.53
CA ALA A 202 -0.96 -5.54 -15.57
C ALA A 202 0.35 -5.61 -16.39
N ASP A 203 0.64 -6.78 -16.96
CA ASP A 203 1.86 -7.07 -17.71
C ASP A 203 3.16 -6.72 -16.96
N SER A 204 3.19 -6.96 -15.65
CA SER A 204 4.29 -6.64 -14.74
C SER A 204 4.60 -5.14 -14.60
N MET A 205 3.70 -4.25 -15.05
CA MET A 205 3.78 -2.81 -14.80
C MET A 205 3.35 -2.44 -13.38
N VAL A 206 2.55 -3.29 -12.74
CA VAL A 206 2.13 -3.16 -11.34
C VAL A 206 2.50 -4.43 -10.60
N GLY A 207 3.06 -4.29 -9.40
CA GLY A 207 3.25 -5.41 -8.48
C GLY A 207 2.39 -5.26 -7.25
N VAL A 208 1.84 -6.37 -6.76
CA VAL A 208 1.17 -6.44 -5.46
C VAL A 208 2.14 -7.09 -4.46
N THR A 209 2.35 -6.49 -3.29
CA THR A 209 3.36 -6.94 -2.33
C THR A 209 3.11 -8.35 -1.80
N GLY A 210 1.85 -8.75 -1.71
CA GLY A 210 1.42 -9.85 -0.86
C GLY A 210 1.71 -9.55 0.61
N GLN A 211 1.96 -10.59 1.42
CA GLN A 211 2.17 -10.43 2.85
C GLN A 211 3.42 -9.57 3.15
N VAL A 212 3.19 -8.40 3.75
CA VAL A 212 4.28 -7.49 4.14
C VAL A 212 5.03 -8.00 5.36
N GLU A 213 6.37 -8.00 5.28
CA GLU A 213 7.24 -8.29 6.40
C GLU A 213 7.26 -7.14 7.42
N ARG A 214 7.08 -7.46 8.71
CA ARG A 214 7.13 -6.50 9.80
C ARG A 214 8.52 -6.49 10.43
N VAL A 215 9.28 -5.43 10.18
CA VAL A 215 10.69 -5.29 10.57
C VAL A 215 10.94 -4.10 11.51
N THR A 216 9.99 -3.18 11.62
CA THR A 216 10.07 -2.02 12.53
C THR A 216 9.69 -2.40 13.96
N GLY A 217 10.22 -1.66 14.94
CA GLY A 217 9.91 -1.86 16.36
C GLY A 217 8.59 -1.24 16.82
N PHE A 218 7.95 -0.41 15.98
CA PHE A 218 6.78 0.40 16.34
C PHE A 218 5.50 0.04 15.58
N GLU A 219 5.57 -0.48 14.35
CA GLU A 219 4.38 -0.90 13.59
C GLU A 219 4.07 -2.38 13.85
N LYS A 220 3.10 -2.64 14.73
CA LYS A 220 2.84 -3.98 15.28
C LYS A 220 1.52 -4.62 14.85
N GLY A 221 0.80 -4.02 13.91
CA GLY A 221 -0.55 -4.46 13.55
C GLY A 221 -1.63 -3.84 14.43
N LEU A 222 -2.87 -4.35 14.26
CA LEU A 222 -4.05 -3.88 14.97
C LEU A 222 -4.22 -4.63 16.30
N PRO A 223 -4.06 -3.97 17.46
CA PRO A 223 -4.25 -4.64 18.74
C PRO A 223 -5.70 -5.09 18.92
N ASN A 224 -5.88 -6.22 19.61
CA ASN A 224 -7.18 -6.82 19.90
C ASN A 224 -7.99 -7.28 18.68
N ALA A 225 -7.42 -7.25 17.48
CA ALA A 225 -7.98 -7.91 16.32
C ALA A 225 -7.92 -9.43 16.51
N MET A 226 -9.06 -10.08 16.30
CA MET A 226 -9.25 -11.52 16.46
C MET A 226 -9.90 -12.09 15.22
N MET A 227 -9.58 -13.33 14.89
CA MET A 227 -10.24 -14.09 13.84
C MET A 227 -10.53 -15.52 14.31
N GLU A 228 -11.45 -16.17 13.63
CA GLU A 228 -11.61 -17.62 13.74
C GLU A 228 -10.85 -18.32 12.62
N LYS A 229 -10.02 -19.30 12.99
CA LYS A 229 -9.30 -20.16 12.07
C LYS A 229 -9.33 -21.59 12.60
N ASP A 230 -9.77 -22.53 11.76
CA ASP A 230 -9.88 -23.96 12.10
C ASP A 230 -10.70 -24.20 13.39
N GLY A 231 -11.80 -23.46 13.56
CA GLY A 231 -12.69 -23.53 14.73
C GLY A 231 -12.09 -22.96 16.02
N LYS A 232 -10.97 -22.23 15.94
CA LYS A 232 -10.31 -21.60 17.08
C LYS A 232 -10.24 -20.10 16.91
N VAL A 233 -10.52 -19.39 18.00
CA VAL A 233 -10.26 -17.96 18.10
C VAL A 233 -8.75 -17.73 18.26
N VAL A 234 -8.17 -16.94 17.37
CA VAL A 234 -6.75 -16.57 17.37
C VAL A 234 -6.61 -15.07 17.13
N PRO A 235 -5.51 -14.44 17.57
CA PRO A 235 -5.20 -13.07 17.17
C PRO A 235 -5.15 -12.95 15.64
N ASP A 236 -5.73 -11.89 15.10
CA ASP A 236 -5.67 -11.55 13.69
C ASP A 236 -4.56 -10.52 13.45
N PRO A 237 -3.39 -10.92 12.94
CA PRO A 237 -2.33 -9.98 12.61
C PRO A 237 -2.59 -9.21 11.30
N ILE A 238 -3.70 -9.50 10.59
CA ILE A 238 -4.02 -8.92 9.29
C ILE A 238 -2.88 -9.21 8.30
N LEU A 239 -2.64 -10.49 8.03
CA LEU A 239 -1.61 -10.90 7.05
C LEU A 239 -2.01 -10.60 5.61
N ASP A 240 -3.29 -10.32 5.39
CA ASP A 240 -3.83 -9.91 4.11
C ASP A 240 -3.53 -8.46 3.73
N ASP A 241 -2.97 -7.65 4.63
CA ASP A 241 -2.53 -6.27 4.33
C ASP A 241 -1.41 -6.26 3.28
N GLN A 242 -1.71 -5.64 2.14
CA GLN A 242 -0.84 -5.53 0.98
C GLN A 242 -1.00 -4.19 0.26
N ALA A 243 -0.02 -3.85 -0.57
CA ALA A 243 0.02 -2.62 -1.35
C ALA A 243 0.36 -2.88 -2.82
N MET A 244 0.07 -1.91 -3.68
CA MET A 244 0.60 -1.87 -5.04
C MET A 244 1.93 -1.12 -5.09
N VAL A 245 2.83 -1.58 -5.94
CA VAL A 245 4.16 -1.02 -6.17
C VAL A 245 4.38 -0.89 -7.68
N ILE A 246 4.74 0.31 -8.12
CA ILE A 246 4.91 0.67 -9.54
C ILE A 246 6.27 1.32 -9.72
N HIS A 247 7.03 0.91 -10.74
CA HIS A 247 8.33 1.51 -11.02
C HIS A 247 8.19 2.64 -12.06
N LEU A 248 8.10 3.88 -11.60
CA LEU A 248 8.09 5.04 -12.48
C LEU A 248 9.52 5.31 -12.97
N LYS A 249 9.68 5.25 -14.29
CA LYS A 249 10.97 5.38 -14.99
C LYS A 249 11.73 6.62 -14.52
N ASP A 250 13.03 6.46 -14.25
CA ASP A 250 13.96 7.49 -13.77
C ASP A 250 13.60 8.18 -12.43
N LYS A 251 12.45 7.84 -11.81
CA LYS A 251 11.98 8.41 -10.53
C LYS A 251 12.08 7.44 -9.37
N GLY A 252 11.76 6.17 -9.56
CA GLY A 252 11.72 5.15 -8.51
C GLY A 252 10.30 4.64 -8.23
N LEU A 253 10.07 4.11 -7.02
CA LEU A 253 8.82 3.45 -6.67
C LEU A 253 7.70 4.44 -6.36
N VAL A 254 6.55 4.22 -6.96
CA VAL A 254 5.25 4.73 -6.51
C VAL A 254 4.58 3.60 -5.73
N VAL A 255 4.30 3.83 -4.45
CA VAL A 255 3.64 2.85 -3.57
C VAL A 255 2.23 3.35 -3.25
N VAL A 256 1.23 2.50 -3.50
CA VAL A 256 -0.19 2.80 -3.27
C VAL A 256 -0.77 1.75 -2.31
N ALA A 257 -1.05 2.14 -1.08
CA ALA A 257 -1.49 1.28 0.00
C ALA A 257 -2.96 1.50 0.39
N GLY A 258 -3.55 0.49 1.04
CA GLY A 258 -4.87 0.56 1.65
C GLY A 258 -4.85 1.26 3.01
N CYS A 259 -4.99 0.49 4.10
CA CYS A 259 -4.82 1.00 5.47
C CYS A 259 -3.40 0.87 6.03
N SER A 260 -2.54 0.02 5.44
CA SER A 260 -1.20 -0.26 5.96
C SER A 260 -1.22 -0.82 7.39
N HIS A 261 -2.05 -1.83 7.67
CA HIS A 261 -2.04 -2.51 8.98
C HIS A 261 -0.71 -3.19 9.30
N ALA A 262 0.06 -3.60 8.30
CA ALA A 262 1.43 -4.04 8.49
C ALA A 262 2.40 -2.91 8.87
N GLY A 263 1.97 -1.66 8.71
CA GLY A 263 2.77 -0.45 8.89
C GLY A 263 3.24 0.10 7.55
N ILE A 264 3.07 1.41 7.33
CA ILE A 264 3.52 2.05 6.10
C ILE A 264 5.04 1.96 5.92
N ILE A 265 5.83 2.08 7.00
CA ILE A 265 7.28 1.97 6.91
C ILE A 265 7.69 0.54 6.57
N ASN A 266 7.10 -0.46 7.22
CA ASN A 266 7.27 -1.87 6.85
C ASN A 266 6.95 -2.13 5.37
N THR A 267 5.83 -1.58 4.88
CA THR A 267 5.43 -1.70 3.46
C THR A 267 6.47 -1.09 2.52
N LEU A 268 7.00 0.11 2.82
CA LEU A 268 8.02 0.75 2.00
C LEU A 268 9.36 0.01 2.01
N LEU A 269 9.79 -0.48 3.18
CA LEU A 269 11.00 -1.30 3.32
C LEU A 269 10.86 -2.63 2.57
N TYR A 270 9.68 -3.24 2.64
CA TYR A 270 9.39 -4.48 1.92
C TYR A 270 9.33 -4.26 0.42
N ALA A 271 8.72 -3.16 -0.06
CA ALA A 271 8.71 -2.77 -1.47
C ALA A 271 10.15 -2.63 -2.03
N ARG A 272 11.06 -1.99 -1.28
CA ARG A 272 12.50 -1.92 -1.64
C ARG A 272 13.14 -3.30 -1.71
N LYS A 273 12.84 -4.16 -0.74
CA LYS A 273 13.39 -5.52 -0.65
C LYS A 273 12.96 -6.38 -1.85
N ILE A 274 11.66 -6.42 -2.15
CA ILE A 274 11.11 -7.32 -3.17
C ILE A 274 11.45 -6.87 -4.59
N THR A 275 11.55 -5.56 -4.83
CA THR A 275 11.87 -5.00 -6.16
C THR A 275 13.36 -4.77 -6.39
N GLY A 276 14.16 -4.65 -5.32
CA GLY A 276 15.55 -4.18 -5.39
C GLY A 276 15.71 -2.67 -5.62
N ILE A 277 14.62 -1.93 -5.85
CA ILE A 277 14.64 -0.49 -6.15
C ILE A 277 14.64 0.30 -4.85
N GLN A 278 15.68 1.11 -4.64
CA GLN A 278 15.88 1.80 -3.36
C GLN A 278 15.12 3.13 -3.25
N ARG A 279 14.89 3.83 -4.36
CA ARG A 279 14.25 5.15 -4.32
C ARG A 279 12.73 4.99 -4.20
N ILE A 280 12.17 5.53 -3.11
CA ILE A 280 10.73 5.75 -2.98
C ILE A 280 10.46 7.14 -3.54
N TYR A 281 9.71 7.23 -4.63
CA TYR A 281 9.37 8.50 -5.25
C TYR A 281 8.07 9.07 -4.68
N ALA A 282 7.03 8.24 -4.60
CA ALA A 282 5.72 8.66 -4.15
C ALA A 282 5.04 7.61 -3.26
N VAL A 283 4.25 8.07 -2.28
CA VAL A 283 3.53 7.21 -1.34
C VAL A 283 2.09 7.70 -1.18
N PHE A 284 1.14 6.81 -1.44
CA PHE A 284 -0.31 7.05 -1.33
C PHE A 284 -0.93 6.01 -0.40
N GLY A 285 -1.95 6.42 0.35
CA GLY A 285 -2.79 5.48 1.09
C GLY A 285 -3.10 5.92 2.52
N GLY A 286 -3.87 5.09 3.21
CA GLY A 286 -4.07 5.18 4.65
C GLY A 286 -2.87 4.60 5.40
N PHE A 287 -2.43 5.31 6.44
CA PHE A 287 -1.30 4.90 7.28
C PHE A 287 -1.72 4.41 8.68
N HIS A 288 -3.03 4.43 8.97
CA HIS A 288 -3.64 3.93 10.21
C HIS A 288 -3.03 4.54 11.50
N LEU A 289 -2.83 5.87 11.50
CA LEU A 289 -2.17 6.62 12.59
C LEU A 289 -3.14 7.36 13.53
N SER A 290 -4.42 6.97 13.52
CA SER A 290 -5.47 7.62 14.30
C SER A 290 -5.75 6.89 15.63
N GLY A 291 -6.09 7.66 16.67
CA GLY A 291 -6.52 7.14 17.97
C GLY A 291 -5.37 6.78 18.92
N ALA A 292 -5.73 6.50 20.18
CA ALA A 292 -4.78 6.40 21.30
C ALA A 292 -3.70 5.32 21.13
N VAL A 293 -3.96 4.30 20.31
CA VAL A 293 -3.02 3.21 20.03
C VAL A 293 -1.97 3.61 19.00
N PHE A 294 -2.35 4.39 17.98
CA PHE A 294 -1.50 4.64 16.81
C PHE A 294 -0.94 6.06 16.75
N GLU A 295 -1.60 7.05 17.38
CA GLU A 295 -1.03 8.39 17.52
C GLU A 295 0.39 8.40 18.14
N PRO A 296 0.73 7.55 19.13
CA PRO A 296 2.07 7.53 19.70
C PRO A 296 3.21 7.18 18.72
N ILE A 297 2.91 6.54 17.58
CA ILE A 297 3.93 6.14 16.59
C ILE A 297 4.07 7.15 15.44
N ILE A 298 3.32 8.26 15.45
CA ILE A 298 3.38 9.29 14.40
C ILE A 298 4.82 9.80 14.21
N GLU A 299 5.53 10.15 15.29
CA GLU A 299 6.90 10.68 15.19
C GLU A 299 7.91 9.67 14.62
N ASP A 300 7.74 8.40 14.95
CA ASP A 300 8.61 7.34 14.42
C ASP A 300 8.38 7.20 12.91
N THR A 301 7.13 7.18 12.46
CA THR A 301 6.76 7.15 11.04
C THR A 301 7.31 8.37 10.27
N LEU A 302 7.16 9.59 10.83
CA LEU A 302 7.68 10.82 10.21
C LEU A 302 9.21 10.77 10.10
N ARG A 303 9.91 10.30 11.14
CA ARG A 303 11.37 10.18 11.14
C ARG A 303 11.88 9.21 10.08
N GLU A 304 11.20 8.08 9.88
CA GLU A 304 11.58 7.13 8.84
C GLU A 304 11.26 7.67 7.43
N LEU A 305 10.10 8.30 7.22
CA LEU A 305 9.77 8.92 5.93
C LEU A 305 10.72 10.06 5.55
N LYS A 306 11.18 10.86 6.52
CA LYS A 306 12.21 11.88 6.28
C LYS A 306 13.52 11.30 5.77
N GLN A 307 13.90 10.11 6.24
CA GLN A 307 15.10 9.42 5.73
C GLN A 307 14.88 8.86 4.32
N MET A 308 13.64 8.53 3.96
CA MET A 308 13.29 8.04 2.63
C MET A 308 13.13 9.15 1.59
N ASP A 309 12.81 10.37 2.03
CA ASP A 309 12.68 11.59 1.23
C ASP A 309 11.79 11.44 -0.02
N PRO A 310 10.52 11.00 0.13
CA PRO A 310 9.61 10.92 -1.00
C PRO A 310 9.30 12.31 -1.55
N ALA A 311 9.23 12.43 -2.87
CA ALA A 311 8.86 13.67 -3.55
C ALA A 311 7.36 13.97 -3.48
N VAL A 312 6.53 12.94 -3.30
CA VAL A 312 5.07 13.05 -3.19
C VAL A 312 4.57 12.15 -2.07
N LEU A 313 3.85 12.73 -1.11
CA LEU A 313 3.34 12.03 0.07
C LEU A 313 1.87 12.39 0.27
N VAL A 314 0.99 11.41 0.10
CA VAL A 314 -0.46 11.59 0.09
C VAL A 314 -1.12 10.67 1.12
N PRO A 315 -0.94 10.95 2.43
CA PRO A 315 -1.70 10.27 3.47
C PRO A 315 -3.19 10.57 3.33
N MET A 316 -4.02 9.54 3.45
CA MET A 316 -5.47 9.65 3.28
C MET A 316 -6.23 8.72 4.23
N HIS A 317 -7.57 8.65 4.11
CA HIS A 317 -8.42 7.69 4.79
C HIS A 317 -8.15 7.57 6.31
N CYS A 318 -7.67 6.42 6.79
CA CYS A 318 -7.49 6.09 8.20
C CYS A 318 -6.31 6.80 8.88
N THR A 319 -5.52 7.59 8.14
CA THR A 319 -4.33 8.27 8.68
C THR A 319 -4.68 9.17 9.86
N GLY A 320 -5.80 9.88 9.79
CA GLY A 320 -6.33 10.67 10.91
C GLY A 320 -5.81 12.10 10.97
N TRP A 321 -6.64 13.00 11.50
CA TRP A 321 -6.45 14.45 11.45
C TRP A 321 -5.13 14.93 12.06
N LYS A 322 -4.78 14.43 13.26
CA LYS A 322 -3.52 14.82 13.93
C LYS A 322 -2.29 14.43 13.12
N ALA A 323 -2.30 13.23 12.55
CA ALA A 323 -1.21 12.77 11.70
C ALA A 323 -1.11 13.62 10.43
N LEU A 324 -2.23 13.93 9.77
CA LEU A 324 -2.26 14.80 8.59
C LEU A 324 -1.61 16.18 8.85
N HIS A 325 -1.91 16.80 10.00
CA HIS A 325 -1.29 18.08 10.39
C HIS A 325 0.22 17.95 10.55
N ARG A 326 0.68 16.88 11.21
CA ARG A 326 2.12 16.64 11.36
C ARG A 326 2.79 16.33 10.03
N PHE A 327 2.14 15.63 9.11
CA PHE A 327 2.67 15.43 7.76
C PHE A 327 2.82 16.75 6.98
N GLU A 328 1.82 17.63 7.05
CA GLU A 328 1.87 18.95 6.42
C GLU A 328 3.02 19.80 6.98
N GLU A 329 3.18 19.82 8.32
CA GLU A 329 4.26 20.56 8.99
C GLU A 329 5.66 20.03 8.63
N GLU A 330 5.83 18.72 8.59
CA GLU A 330 7.15 18.09 8.43
C GLU A 330 7.57 17.90 6.98
N PHE A 331 6.63 17.90 6.03
CA PHE A 331 6.86 17.69 4.60
C PHE A 331 6.19 18.77 3.72
N PRO A 332 6.44 20.07 3.95
CA PRO A 332 5.73 21.15 3.26
C PRO A 332 5.91 21.16 1.73
N GLN A 333 6.92 20.46 1.20
CA GLN A 333 7.18 20.34 -0.25
C GLN A 333 6.62 19.06 -0.88
N SER A 334 6.47 17.99 -0.09
CA SER A 334 6.07 16.67 -0.61
C SER A 334 4.64 16.31 -0.25
N PHE A 335 4.12 16.84 0.87
CA PHE A 335 2.78 16.58 1.35
C PHE A 335 1.74 17.16 0.38
N VAL A 336 0.75 16.35 0.04
CA VAL A 336 -0.42 16.79 -0.72
C VAL A 336 -1.68 16.30 -0.03
N LEU A 337 -2.56 17.23 0.33
CA LEU A 337 -3.86 16.91 0.89
C LEU A 337 -4.78 16.32 -0.20
N ASN A 338 -5.24 15.08 0.03
CA ASN A 338 -6.18 14.38 -0.84
C ASN A 338 -7.62 14.89 -0.63
N SER A 339 -8.50 14.56 -1.57
CA SER A 339 -9.96 14.58 -1.39
C SER A 339 -10.60 13.73 -2.49
N VAL A 340 -11.84 13.29 -2.28
CA VAL A 340 -12.58 12.56 -3.32
C VAL A 340 -12.59 13.33 -4.65
N GLY A 341 -12.36 12.59 -5.74
CA GLY A 341 -12.30 13.09 -7.11
C GLY A 341 -10.97 13.73 -7.51
N THR A 342 -9.99 13.79 -6.61
CA THR A 342 -8.65 14.26 -6.97
C THR A 342 -7.96 13.25 -7.88
N LYS A 343 -7.42 13.72 -9.01
CA LYS A 343 -6.56 12.94 -9.89
C LYS A 343 -5.11 13.41 -9.76
N PHE A 344 -4.23 12.48 -9.46
CA PHE A 344 -2.78 12.68 -9.47
C PHE A 344 -2.20 12.15 -10.79
N THR A 345 -1.29 12.90 -11.39
CA THR A 345 -0.57 12.48 -12.61
C THR A 345 0.93 12.60 -12.38
N LEU A 346 1.62 11.46 -12.37
CA LEU A 346 3.08 11.37 -12.19
C LEU A 346 3.71 10.90 -13.50
N THR A 347 4.69 11.63 -14.02
CA THR A 347 5.38 11.31 -15.28
C THR A 347 6.90 11.22 -15.08
N SER A 348 7.55 10.33 -15.85
CA SER A 348 9.00 10.14 -15.84
C SER A 348 9.77 11.33 -16.41
#